data_AF-A0A7C9IW12-F1
#
_entry.id   AF-A0A7C9IW12-F1
#
_cell.length_a   1.000
_cell.length_b   1.000
_cell.length_c   1.000
_cell.angle_alpha   90.00
_cell.angle_beta   90.00
_cell.angle_gamma   90.00
#
_symmetry.space_group_name_H-M   'P 1'
#
loop_
_entity.id
_entity.type
_entity.pdbx_description
1 polymer ?
#
loop_
_entity_poly.entity_id
_entity_poly.type
_entity_poly.pdbx_seq_one_letter_code
_entity_poly.pdbx_strand_id
1 'polypeptide(L)'
;MNLLLWQPIVRKALEEGIEISAGPIPGARLRQLIARYAADANLSFPPDPDSTFSSFLDHFQDLLFVQRRPGHDMLVVPGDRVALLSATKDTPQSAVLRRDLFEALTIIPKEGAAGPLYIRSSDSVFWPMPGIETPADAVVLPFSTRDLALEDRREFVAQTRSKELRTSLETSLTHSKPLHSFSEAVRAHGLAREWHQFRLGKLLERLKRWSEEKAVPWRTVWFLESEQVATQSLGTAPGPTGASNVQDFFAALAVVLKEGDLARISIPLDLVAKAWSQRS
;
A
#
# COMPACT_ATOMS: atom_id res chain seq x y z
N MET A 1 -23.78 20.17 15.52
CA MET A 1 -23.30 19.07 16.39
C MET A 1 -22.26 19.60 17.36
N ASN A 2 -22.36 19.33 18.67
CA ASN A 2 -21.37 19.79 19.66
C ASN A 2 -20.21 18.78 19.77
N LEU A 3 -19.07 19.09 19.15
CA LEU A 3 -17.92 18.17 19.07
C LEU A 3 -17.38 17.76 20.45
N LEU A 4 -17.41 18.66 21.43
CA LEU A 4 -16.90 18.40 22.78
C LEU A 4 -17.69 17.29 23.50
N LEU A 5 -18.98 17.13 23.18
CA LEU A 5 -19.83 16.07 23.73
C LEU A 5 -19.60 14.73 23.01
N TRP A 6 -19.37 14.76 21.69
CA TRP A 6 -19.28 13.54 20.88
C TRP A 6 -17.88 12.93 20.83
N GLN A 7 -16.81 13.73 20.97
CA GLN A 7 -15.43 13.25 21.02
C GLN A 7 -15.18 12.11 22.04
N PRO A 8 -15.60 12.21 23.32
CA PRO A 8 -15.38 11.14 24.28
C PRO A 8 -16.14 9.85 23.94
N ILE A 9 -17.32 9.97 23.33
CA ILE A 9 -18.14 8.83 22.87
C ILE A 9 -17.43 8.11 21.72
N VAL A 10 -16.98 8.87 20.72
CA VAL A 10 -16.25 8.33 19.58
C VAL A 10 -14.94 7.66 20.03
N ARG A 11 -14.21 8.27 20.99
CA ARG A 11 -12.98 7.68 21.54
C ARG A 11 -13.23 6.33 22.20
N LYS A 12 -14.24 6.23 23.08
CA LYS A 12 -14.61 4.95 23.73
C LYS A 12 -15.02 3.88 22.71
N ALA A 13 -15.80 4.27 21.71
CA ALA A 13 -16.21 3.36 20.63
C ALA A 13 -15.03 2.85 19.81
N LEU A 14 -14.01 3.69 19.56
CA LEU A 14 -12.79 3.30 18.86
C LEU A 14 -11.95 2.32 19.69
N GLU A 15 -11.76 2.58 20.99
CA GLU A 15 -10.98 1.73 21.89
C GLU A 15 -11.56 0.31 21.93
N GLU A 16 -12.85 0.18 22.20
CA GLU A 16 -13.51 -1.14 22.21
C GLU A 16 -13.54 -1.79 20.83
N GLY A 17 -13.79 -1.00 19.77
CA GLY A 17 -13.85 -1.54 18.41
C GLY A 17 -12.53 -2.18 17.97
N ILE A 18 -11.39 -1.64 18.41
CA ILE A 18 -10.05 -2.20 18.17
C ILE A 18 -9.84 -3.48 18.96
N GLU A 19 -10.22 -3.51 20.24
CA GLU A 19 -10.08 -4.70 21.07
C GLU A 19 -10.86 -5.89 20.48
N ILE A 20 -12.07 -5.64 19.98
CA ILE A 20 -12.92 -6.67 19.36
C ILE A 20 -12.38 -7.09 17.99
N SER A 21 -11.95 -6.14 17.17
CA SER A 21 -11.62 -6.42 15.76
C SER A 21 -10.16 -6.81 15.54
N ALA A 22 -9.28 -6.57 16.52
CA ALA A 22 -7.83 -6.79 16.43
C ALA A 22 -7.21 -6.25 15.13
N GLY A 23 -7.72 -5.11 14.66
CA GLY A 23 -7.50 -4.57 13.32
C GLY A 23 -8.40 -3.36 13.04
N PRO A 24 -8.58 -2.98 11.76
CA PRO A 24 -9.43 -1.84 11.41
C PRO A 24 -10.91 -2.18 11.66
N ILE A 25 -11.66 -1.18 12.15
CA ILE A 25 -13.05 -1.35 12.58
C ILE A 25 -13.97 -1.14 11.38
N PRO A 26 -14.88 -2.08 11.05
CA PRO A 26 -15.92 -1.84 10.05
C PRO A 26 -16.85 -0.69 10.47
N GLY A 27 -17.21 0.18 9.52
CA GLY A 27 -18.07 1.34 9.74
C GLY A 27 -19.41 0.98 10.37
N ALA A 28 -20.06 -0.09 9.92
CA ALA A 28 -21.31 -0.57 10.50
C ALA A 28 -21.17 -0.96 11.98
N ARG A 29 -20.06 -1.61 12.34
CA ARG A 29 -19.77 -1.97 13.73
C ARG A 29 -19.47 -0.74 14.57
N LEU A 30 -18.67 0.19 14.06
CA LEU A 30 -18.38 1.44 14.77
C LEU A 30 -19.66 2.26 15.00
N ARG A 31 -20.56 2.31 14.00
CA ARG A 31 -21.87 2.96 14.12
C ARG A 31 -22.69 2.39 15.27
N GLN A 32 -22.71 1.06 15.44
CA GLN A 32 -23.40 0.40 16.54
C GLN A 32 -22.79 0.75 17.90
N LEU A 33 -21.46 0.76 18.01
CA LEU A 33 -20.77 1.12 19.25
C LEU A 33 -21.03 2.58 19.64
N ILE A 34 -20.96 3.51 18.67
CA ILE A 34 -21.27 4.94 18.90
C ILE A 34 -22.73 5.12 19.32
N ALA A 35 -23.68 4.43 18.67
CA ALA A 35 -25.09 4.50 19.04
C ALA A 35 -25.33 4.01 20.47
N ARG A 36 -24.67 2.91 20.87
CA ARG A 36 -24.76 2.37 22.23
C ARG A 36 -24.22 3.36 23.27
N TYR A 37 -23.02 3.89 23.06
CA TYR A 37 -22.41 4.85 23.96
C TYR A 37 -23.12 6.22 23.98
N ALA A 38 -23.76 6.61 22.88
CA ALA A 38 -24.64 7.78 22.85
C ALA A 38 -25.88 7.57 23.72
N ALA A 39 -26.52 6.39 23.61
CA ALA A 39 -27.68 6.05 24.45
C ALA A 39 -27.31 6.04 25.95
N ASP A 40 -26.16 5.48 26.31
CA ASP A 40 -25.65 5.51 27.70
C ASP A 40 -25.41 6.93 28.23
N ALA A 41 -25.12 7.87 27.32
CA ALA A 41 -24.94 9.29 27.62
C ALA A 41 -26.25 10.10 27.50
N ASN A 42 -27.41 9.45 27.34
CA ASN A 42 -28.72 10.08 27.07
C ASN A 42 -28.72 10.99 25.82
N LEU A 43 -27.93 10.64 24.81
CA LEU A 43 -27.90 11.32 23.51
C LEU A 43 -28.57 10.47 22.44
N SER A 44 -29.23 11.15 21.49
CA SER A 44 -29.78 10.49 20.30
C SER A 44 -28.74 10.41 19.19
N PHE A 45 -28.63 9.24 18.57
CA PHE A 45 -27.74 9.00 17.43
C PHE A 45 -28.57 8.47 16.24
N PRO A 46 -28.37 8.99 15.01
CA PRO A 46 -27.42 10.05 14.65
C PRO A 46 -27.85 11.44 15.18
N PRO A 47 -26.88 12.33 15.49
CA PRO A 47 -27.18 13.69 15.97
C PRO A 47 -27.88 14.57 14.94
N ASP A 48 -27.71 14.25 13.66
CA ASP A 48 -28.41 14.87 12.53
C ASP A 48 -29.00 13.73 11.68
N PRO A 49 -30.35 13.61 11.61
CA PRO A 49 -31.03 12.54 10.88
C PRO A 49 -30.74 12.53 9.37
N ASP A 50 -30.44 13.69 8.79
CA ASP A 50 -30.23 13.86 7.35
C ASP A 50 -28.75 13.63 6.97
N SER A 51 -27.86 13.54 7.97
CA SER A 51 -26.44 13.32 7.77
C SER A 51 -26.09 11.84 7.59
N THR A 52 -25.20 11.54 6.65
CA THR A 52 -24.64 10.19 6.54
C THR A 52 -23.66 9.91 7.68
N PHE A 53 -23.49 8.65 8.05
CA PHE A 53 -22.48 8.26 9.04
C PHE A 53 -21.06 8.67 8.61
N SER A 54 -20.76 8.63 7.31
CA SER A 54 -19.46 9.12 6.81
C SER A 54 -19.28 10.60 7.08
N SER A 55 -20.31 11.42 6.81
CA SER A 55 -20.28 12.87 7.05
C SER A 55 -20.16 13.18 8.55
N PHE A 56 -20.77 12.37 9.41
CA PHE A 56 -20.55 12.47 10.86
C PHE A 56 -19.07 12.25 11.22
N LEU A 57 -18.44 11.19 10.70
CA LEU A 57 -17.03 10.87 10.97
C LEU A 57 -16.04 11.92 10.43
N ASP A 58 -16.39 12.63 9.35
CA ASP A 58 -15.55 13.69 8.77
C ASP A 58 -15.26 14.85 9.74
N HIS A 59 -16.04 14.99 10.82
CA HIS A 59 -15.79 15.98 11.86
C HIS A 59 -14.72 15.57 12.88
N PHE A 60 -14.24 14.31 12.82
CA PHE A 60 -13.30 13.73 13.78
C PHE A 60 -11.98 13.31 13.12
N GLN A 61 -11.58 13.97 12.01
CA GLN A 61 -10.36 13.64 11.25
C GLN A 61 -9.07 13.68 12.09
N ASP A 62 -9.05 14.43 13.19
CA ASP A 62 -7.93 14.47 14.13
C ASP A 62 -7.87 13.22 15.04
N LEU A 63 -9.00 12.55 15.26
CA LEU A 63 -9.11 11.37 16.14
C LEU A 63 -9.07 10.05 15.37
N LEU A 64 -9.57 10.04 14.14
CA LEU A 64 -9.74 8.82 13.36
C LEU A 64 -9.40 9.06 11.90
N PHE A 65 -9.01 7.97 11.25
CA PHE A 65 -8.88 7.88 9.81
C PHE A 65 -9.96 6.96 9.27
N VAL A 66 -10.66 7.42 8.23
CA VAL A 66 -11.68 6.66 7.52
C VAL A 66 -11.15 6.26 6.15
N GLN A 67 -11.03 4.95 5.92
CA GLN A 67 -10.83 4.39 4.60
C GLN A 67 -12.19 4.07 3.97
N ARG A 68 -12.58 4.86 2.97
CA ARG A 68 -13.78 4.60 2.16
C ARG A 68 -13.51 3.48 1.16
N ARG A 69 -14.50 2.61 0.95
CA ARG A 69 -14.41 1.48 0.01
C ARG A 69 -15.70 1.42 -0.82
N PRO A 70 -15.69 1.78 -2.10
CA PRO A 70 -16.88 1.68 -2.96
C PRO A 70 -17.46 0.27 -2.96
N GLY A 71 -18.78 0.13 -2.85
CA GLY A 71 -19.47 -1.15 -2.81
C GLY A 71 -19.27 -1.98 -1.52
N HIS A 72 -18.48 -1.50 -0.56
CA HIS A 72 -18.20 -2.18 0.70
C HIS A 72 -18.36 -1.23 1.89
N ASP A 73 -18.42 -1.79 3.10
CA ASP A 73 -18.42 -0.97 4.32
C ASP A 73 -17.07 -0.23 4.46
N MET A 74 -17.08 0.97 5.04
CA MET A 74 -15.84 1.72 5.31
C MET A 74 -15.02 1.05 6.42
N LEU A 75 -13.72 1.30 6.46
CA LEU A 75 -12.86 0.91 7.57
C LEU A 75 -12.42 2.15 8.35
N VAL A 76 -12.39 2.03 9.67
CA VAL A 76 -12.01 3.13 10.56
C VAL A 76 -10.89 2.67 11.48
N VAL A 77 -9.87 3.50 11.63
CA VAL A 77 -8.77 3.31 12.59
C VAL A 77 -8.54 4.61 13.36
N PRO A 78 -7.99 4.57 14.57
CA PRO A 78 -7.50 5.78 15.22
C PRO A 78 -6.43 6.49 14.38
N GLY A 79 -6.40 7.82 14.46
CA GLY A 79 -5.44 8.64 13.73
C GLY A 79 -3.99 8.35 14.13
N ASP A 80 -3.74 7.91 15.36
CA ASP A 80 -2.43 7.51 15.89
C ASP A 80 -2.05 6.05 15.55
N ARG A 81 -3.00 5.24 15.06
CA ARG A 81 -2.81 3.80 14.79
C ARG A 81 -3.14 3.42 13.35
N VAL A 82 -2.74 4.27 12.40
CA VAL A 82 -2.95 4.06 10.96
C VAL A 82 -2.39 2.72 10.47
N ALA A 83 -1.33 2.20 11.10
CA ALA A 83 -0.76 0.89 10.81
C ALA A 83 -1.79 -0.26 10.89
N LEU A 84 -2.88 -0.11 11.65
CA LEU A 84 -3.94 -1.10 11.73
C LEU A 84 -4.64 -1.35 10.38
N LEU A 85 -4.56 -0.42 9.43
CA LEU A 85 -5.08 -0.62 8.06
C LEU A 85 -4.39 -1.78 7.32
N SER A 86 -3.17 -2.15 7.71
CA SER A 86 -2.47 -3.30 7.12
C SER A 86 -2.78 -4.63 7.82
N ALA A 87 -3.43 -4.61 8.99
CA ALA A 87 -3.67 -5.77 9.84
C ALA A 87 -4.88 -6.62 9.44
N THR A 88 -5.51 -6.38 8.28
CA THR A 88 -6.69 -7.13 7.80
C THR A 88 -6.38 -8.62 7.58
N LYS A 89 -6.70 -9.44 8.58
CA LYS A 89 -6.57 -10.90 8.54
C LYS A 89 -7.56 -11.55 7.58
N ASP A 90 -8.78 -11.01 7.48
CA ASP A 90 -9.90 -11.68 6.80
C ASP A 90 -10.47 -10.94 5.57
N THR A 91 -9.84 -9.84 5.14
CA THR A 91 -10.27 -9.11 3.93
C THR A 91 -9.13 -9.04 2.91
N PRO A 92 -9.36 -9.46 1.65
CA PRO A 92 -8.34 -9.43 0.59
C PRO A 92 -7.93 -8.01 0.14
N GLN A 93 -8.60 -6.98 0.66
CA GLN A 93 -8.37 -5.58 0.30
C GLN A 93 -7.86 -4.81 1.52
N SER A 94 -6.57 -4.99 1.81
CA SER A 94 -5.83 -4.07 2.70
C SER A 94 -5.73 -2.69 2.03
N ALA A 95 -5.54 -1.62 2.79
CA ALA A 95 -5.37 -0.29 2.21
C ALA A 95 -4.21 -0.26 1.21
N VAL A 96 -4.50 0.01 -0.06
CA VAL A 96 -3.48 0.13 -1.10
C VAL A 96 -3.05 1.58 -1.16
N LEU A 97 -1.79 1.84 -0.87
CA LEU A 97 -1.22 3.18 -1.01
C LEU A 97 -1.15 3.55 -2.50
N ARG A 98 -1.40 4.82 -2.82
CA ARG A 98 -1.24 5.38 -4.16
C ARG A 98 0.15 5.05 -4.70
N ARG A 99 0.21 4.67 -5.98
CA ARG A 99 1.40 4.07 -6.59
C ARG A 99 2.65 4.95 -6.46
N ASP A 100 2.52 6.24 -6.74
CA ASP A 100 3.63 7.20 -6.65
C ASP A 100 4.19 7.32 -5.22
N LEU A 101 3.33 7.40 -4.21
CA LEU A 101 3.72 7.41 -2.79
C LEU A 101 4.37 6.09 -2.39
N PHE A 102 3.80 4.96 -2.83
CA PHE A 102 4.39 3.65 -2.58
C PHE A 102 5.78 3.54 -3.19
N GLU A 103 5.96 3.92 -4.45
CA GLU A 103 7.24 3.95 -5.14
C GLU A 103 8.25 4.86 -4.41
N ALA A 104 7.84 6.07 -4.02
CA ALA A 104 8.68 7.02 -3.28
C ALA A 104 9.18 6.46 -1.94
N LEU A 105 8.32 5.75 -1.21
CA LEU A 105 8.64 5.16 0.08
C LEU A 105 9.45 3.85 -0.02
N THR A 106 9.50 3.23 -1.20
CA THR A 106 10.06 1.87 -1.36
C THR A 106 11.25 1.75 -2.29
N ILE A 107 11.39 2.64 -3.26
CA ILE A 107 12.56 2.72 -4.13
C ILE A 107 13.72 3.28 -3.31
N ILE A 108 14.87 2.61 -3.38
CA ILE A 108 16.13 3.10 -2.81
C ILE A 108 16.80 3.94 -3.89
N PRO A 109 16.96 5.26 -3.70
CA PRO A 109 17.68 6.11 -4.66
C PRO A 109 19.11 5.61 -4.87
N LYS A 110 19.64 5.81 -6.09
CA LYS A 110 21.06 5.54 -6.35
C LYS A 110 21.93 6.48 -5.52
N GLU A 111 23.15 6.06 -5.17
CA GLU A 111 24.10 6.92 -4.49
C GLU A 111 24.28 8.25 -5.23
N GLY A 112 24.17 9.36 -4.49
CA GLY A 112 24.27 10.71 -5.04
C GLY A 112 23.01 11.24 -5.74
N ALA A 113 21.96 10.43 -5.93
CA ALA A 113 20.68 10.92 -6.43
C ALA A 113 19.87 11.60 -5.32
N ALA A 114 19.18 12.68 -5.67
CA ALA A 114 18.24 13.32 -4.75
C ALA A 114 17.04 12.40 -4.48
N GLY A 115 16.56 12.42 -3.23
CA GLY A 115 15.37 11.68 -2.82
C GLY A 115 14.08 12.27 -3.41
N PRO A 116 12.96 11.53 -3.32
CA PRO A 116 11.67 12.00 -3.78
C PRO A 116 11.18 13.19 -2.95
N LEU A 117 10.48 14.09 -3.62
CA LEU A 117 9.80 15.24 -3.04
C LEU A 117 8.29 15.09 -3.22
N TYR A 118 7.53 15.71 -2.33
CA TYR A 118 6.08 15.79 -2.39
C TYR A 118 5.66 17.23 -2.68
N ILE A 119 4.91 17.43 -3.76
CA ILE A 119 4.38 18.73 -4.16
C ILE A 119 3.01 18.92 -3.51
N ARG A 120 2.88 19.94 -2.65
CA ARG A 120 1.65 20.17 -1.87
C ARG A 120 0.48 20.61 -2.74
N SER A 121 0.74 21.44 -3.76
CA SER A 121 -0.28 22.02 -4.63
C SER A 121 -0.95 20.97 -5.54
N SER A 122 -0.16 20.08 -6.12
CA SER A 122 -0.64 19.03 -7.03
C SER A 122 -0.91 17.69 -6.35
N ASP A 123 -0.62 17.56 -5.05
CA ASP A 123 -0.71 16.29 -4.31
C ASP A 123 -0.02 15.14 -5.06
N SER A 124 1.23 15.34 -5.47
CA SER A 124 1.98 14.37 -6.29
C SER A 124 3.43 14.22 -5.85
N VAL A 125 4.03 13.07 -6.14
CA VAL A 125 5.47 12.84 -5.94
C VAL A 125 6.26 13.35 -7.14
N PHE A 126 7.36 14.05 -6.87
CA PHE A 126 8.34 14.52 -7.83
C PHE A 126 9.71 13.93 -7.54
N TRP A 127 10.37 13.39 -8.56
CA TRP A 127 11.74 12.88 -8.47
C TRP A 127 12.68 13.93 -9.07
N PRO A 128 13.55 14.56 -8.28
CA PRO A 128 14.44 15.59 -8.80
C PRO A 128 15.42 15.00 -9.82
N MET A 129 15.53 15.67 -10.97
CA MET A 129 16.47 15.33 -12.03
C MET A 129 17.42 16.50 -12.28
N PRO A 130 18.69 16.24 -12.66
CA PRO A 130 19.63 17.31 -12.98
C PRO A 130 19.07 18.24 -14.07
N GLY A 131 19.11 19.55 -13.81
CA GLY A 131 18.64 20.57 -14.76
C GLY A 131 17.13 20.84 -14.75
N ILE A 132 16.35 20.16 -13.91
CA ILE A 132 14.92 20.46 -13.71
C ILE A 132 14.74 21.26 -12.44
N GLU A 133 14.07 22.41 -12.54
CA GLU A 133 13.74 23.24 -11.38
C GLU A 133 12.80 22.49 -10.44
N THR A 134 13.12 22.56 -9.15
CA THR A 134 12.28 21.98 -8.10
C THR A 134 11.18 22.97 -7.72
N PRO A 135 9.90 22.56 -7.70
CA PRO A 135 8.82 23.44 -7.26
C PRO A 135 9.04 23.99 -5.85
N ALA A 136 8.67 25.25 -5.62
CA ALA A 136 8.91 25.94 -4.35
C ALA A 136 8.09 25.36 -3.17
N ASP A 137 6.98 24.69 -3.46
CA ASP A 137 6.11 24.03 -2.48
C ASP A 137 6.47 22.54 -2.27
N ALA A 138 7.59 22.08 -2.83
CA ALA A 138 8.06 20.71 -2.70
C ALA A 138 8.65 20.46 -1.31
N VAL A 139 8.24 19.37 -0.68
CA VAL A 139 8.73 18.91 0.63
C VAL A 139 9.41 17.57 0.47
N VAL A 140 10.60 17.40 1.06
CA VAL A 140 11.29 16.11 1.06
C VAL A 140 10.41 15.03 1.68
N LEU A 141 10.10 13.98 0.91
CA LEU A 141 9.30 12.84 1.34
C LEU A 141 10.25 11.77 1.92
N PRO A 142 9.86 10.97 2.94
CA PRO A 142 10.77 9.99 3.49
C PRO A 142 10.95 8.86 2.48
N PHE A 143 12.17 8.41 2.26
CA PHE A 143 12.47 7.38 1.26
C PHE A 143 13.27 6.23 1.87
N SER A 144 13.24 5.09 1.18
CA SER A 144 13.94 3.91 1.66
C SER A 144 15.44 4.03 1.44
N THR A 145 16.23 3.75 2.46
CA THR A 145 17.68 3.53 2.33
C THR A 145 17.98 2.05 2.46
N ARG A 146 19.19 1.64 2.06
CA ARG A 146 19.63 0.25 2.22
C ARG A 146 19.60 -0.19 3.69
N ASP A 147 20.06 0.67 4.59
CA ASP A 147 20.11 0.36 6.02
C ASP A 147 18.71 0.25 6.63
N LEU A 148 17.83 1.18 6.28
CA LEU A 148 16.43 1.15 6.72
C LEU A 148 15.71 -0.10 6.23
N ALA A 149 15.94 -0.50 4.98
CA ALA A 149 15.37 -1.71 4.41
C ALA A 149 15.89 -2.99 5.09
N LEU A 150 17.13 -2.99 5.61
CA LEU A 150 17.67 -4.10 6.39
C LEU A 150 17.12 -4.11 7.82
N GLU A 151 16.97 -2.94 8.44
CA GLU A 151 16.36 -2.77 9.75
C GLU A 151 14.92 -3.31 9.76
N ASP A 152 14.10 -2.93 8.77
CA ASP A 152 12.73 -3.44 8.61
C ASP A 152 12.68 -4.97 8.58
N ARG A 153 13.64 -5.60 7.90
CA ARG A 153 13.71 -7.05 7.79
C ARG A 153 14.10 -7.69 9.12
N ARG A 154 15.06 -7.10 9.84
CA ARG A 154 15.45 -7.57 11.20
C ARG A 154 14.29 -7.47 12.18
N GLU A 155 13.52 -6.38 12.12
CA GLU A 155 12.34 -6.22 12.96
C GLU A 155 11.26 -7.27 12.66
N PHE A 156 10.99 -7.54 11.37
CA PHE A 156 10.04 -8.59 10.99
C PHE A 156 10.47 -9.97 11.49
N VAL A 157 11.77 -10.26 11.40
CA VAL A 157 12.36 -11.50 11.93
C VAL A 157 12.17 -11.60 13.44
N ALA A 158 12.40 -10.51 14.18
CA ALA A 158 12.18 -10.47 15.62
C ALA A 158 10.71 -10.74 16.00
N GLN A 159 9.75 -10.29 15.18
CA GLN A 159 8.32 -10.53 15.38
C GLN A 159 7.85 -11.94 14.96
N THR A 160 8.64 -12.65 14.17
CA THR A 160 8.33 -14.02 13.72
C THR A 160 8.35 -14.97 14.90
N ARG A 161 7.24 -15.65 15.20
CA ARG A 161 7.11 -16.51 16.40
C ARG A 161 7.88 -17.82 16.30
N SER A 162 7.89 -18.44 15.12
CA SER A 162 8.56 -19.73 14.91
C SER A 162 10.08 -19.56 14.93
N LYS A 163 10.75 -20.35 15.77
CA LYS A 163 12.22 -20.36 15.89
C LYS A 163 12.89 -20.80 14.59
N GLU A 164 12.32 -21.79 13.90
CA GLU A 164 12.87 -22.31 12.63
C GLU A 164 12.78 -21.27 11.51
N LEU A 165 11.63 -20.60 11.38
CA LEU A 165 11.45 -19.52 10.42
C LEU A 165 12.38 -18.34 10.72
N ARG A 166 12.51 -17.98 12.00
CA ARG A 166 13.40 -16.90 12.43
C ARG A 166 14.84 -17.19 12.03
N THR A 167 15.39 -18.35 12.37
CA THR A 167 16.76 -18.73 12.00
C THR A 167 16.99 -18.71 10.48
N SER A 168 16.03 -19.20 9.70
CA SER A 168 16.12 -19.20 8.23
C SER A 168 16.16 -17.76 7.67
N LEU A 169 15.30 -16.88 8.19
CA LEU A 169 15.27 -15.48 7.78
C LEU A 169 16.51 -14.70 8.26
N GLU A 170 17.01 -14.95 9.47
CA GLU A 170 18.27 -14.36 9.98
C GLU A 170 19.44 -14.73 9.09
N THR A 171 19.54 -16.01 8.72
CA THR A 171 20.59 -16.51 7.83
C THR A 171 20.51 -15.81 6.47
N SER A 172 19.32 -15.60 5.92
CA SER A 172 19.18 -14.91 4.62
C SER A 172 19.73 -13.48 4.61
N LEU A 173 19.79 -12.82 5.78
CA LEU A 173 20.31 -11.45 5.92
C LEU A 173 21.84 -11.38 5.98
N THR A 174 22.55 -12.50 6.11
CA THR A 174 24.02 -12.54 6.10
C THR A 174 24.59 -12.79 4.70
N HIS A 175 23.73 -13.08 3.72
CA HIS A 175 24.13 -13.34 2.34
C HIS A 175 24.66 -12.08 1.63
N SER A 176 25.38 -12.26 0.53
CA SER A 176 25.96 -11.16 -0.28
C SER A 176 24.91 -10.19 -0.84
N LYS A 177 23.69 -10.66 -1.11
CA LYS A 177 22.53 -9.86 -1.55
C LYS A 177 21.37 -10.00 -0.56
N PRO A 178 21.50 -9.40 0.64
CA PRO A 178 20.62 -9.72 1.78
C PRO A 178 19.15 -9.37 1.54
N LEU A 179 18.86 -8.27 0.83
CA LEU A 179 17.48 -7.86 0.51
C LEU A 179 16.77 -8.86 -0.41
N HIS A 180 17.52 -9.42 -1.36
CA HIS A 180 17.01 -10.39 -2.33
C HIS A 180 16.81 -11.76 -1.67
N SER A 181 17.86 -12.28 -1.01
CA SER A 181 17.83 -13.57 -0.33
C SER A 181 16.74 -13.64 0.75
N PHE A 182 16.52 -12.55 1.48
CA PHE A 182 15.40 -12.45 2.42
C PHE A 182 14.03 -12.55 1.72
N SER A 183 13.87 -11.87 0.58
CA SER A 183 12.61 -11.90 -0.17
C SER A 183 12.32 -13.29 -0.73
N GLU A 184 13.35 -14.06 -1.08
CA GLU A 184 13.21 -15.47 -1.48
C GLU A 184 12.82 -16.35 -0.30
N ALA A 185 13.48 -16.21 0.85
CA ALA A 185 13.15 -16.95 2.07
C ALA A 185 11.70 -16.71 2.53
N VAL A 186 11.24 -15.45 2.50
CA VAL A 186 9.84 -15.10 2.79
C VAL A 186 8.86 -15.83 1.86
N ARG A 187 9.16 -15.93 0.55
CA ARG A 187 8.30 -16.65 -0.40
C ARG A 187 8.33 -18.16 -0.17
N ALA A 188 9.52 -18.73 0.06
CA ALA A 188 9.70 -20.16 0.28
C ALA A 188 8.92 -20.66 1.50
N HIS A 189 8.79 -19.82 2.53
CA HIS A 189 8.05 -20.13 3.76
C HIS A 189 6.58 -19.67 3.75
N GLY A 190 6.07 -19.18 2.61
CA GLY A 190 4.67 -18.72 2.50
C GLY A 190 4.34 -17.43 3.27
N LEU A 191 5.34 -16.69 3.74
CA LEU A 191 5.18 -15.49 4.58
C LEU A 191 4.97 -14.20 3.77
N ALA A 192 4.77 -14.29 2.45
CA ALA A 192 4.70 -13.13 1.55
C ALA A 192 3.62 -12.13 1.95
N ARG A 193 2.45 -12.62 2.37
CA ARG A 193 1.34 -11.77 2.82
C ARG A 193 1.67 -11.07 4.14
N GLU A 194 2.18 -11.80 5.13
CA GLU A 194 2.55 -11.26 6.43
C GLU A 194 3.65 -10.22 6.32
N TRP A 195 4.67 -10.50 5.49
CA TRP A 195 5.73 -9.55 5.17
C TRP A 195 5.18 -8.28 4.51
N HIS A 196 4.28 -8.42 3.55
CA HIS A 196 3.66 -7.26 2.91
C HIS A 196 2.86 -6.40 3.90
N GLN A 197 2.05 -7.04 4.76
CA GLN A 197 1.27 -6.34 5.79
C GLN A 197 2.15 -5.62 6.80
N PHE A 198 3.20 -6.28 7.29
CA PHE A 198 4.20 -5.67 8.17
C PHE A 198 4.85 -4.47 7.51
N ARG A 199 5.36 -4.64 6.29
CA ARG A 199 6.04 -3.59 5.54
C ARG A 199 5.11 -2.41 5.30
N LEU A 200 3.88 -2.65 4.85
CA LEU A 200 2.88 -1.61 4.65
C LEU A 200 2.62 -0.83 5.95
N GLY A 201 2.46 -1.52 7.08
CA GLY A 201 2.31 -0.88 8.38
C GLY A 201 3.45 0.10 8.69
N LYS A 202 4.70 -0.34 8.49
CA LYS A 202 5.89 0.52 8.66
C LYS A 202 5.89 1.73 7.72
N LEU A 203 5.50 1.54 6.47
CA LEU A 203 5.40 2.64 5.51
C LEU A 203 4.35 3.68 5.94
N LEU A 204 3.20 3.22 6.43
CA LEU A 204 2.13 4.10 6.92
C LEU A 204 2.55 4.86 8.17
N GLU A 205 3.24 4.21 9.12
CA GLU A 205 3.80 4.88 10.31
C GLU A 205 4.79 5.98 9.92
N ARG A 206 5.69 5.69 8.98
CA ARG A 206 6.67 6.68 8.48
C ARG A 206 6.00 7.83 7.77
N LEU A 207 5.05 7.54 6.88
CA LEU A 207 4.30 8.55 6.15
C LEU A 207 3.50 9.43 7.12
N LYS A 208 2.90 8.83 8.16
CA LYS A 208 2.12 9.55 9.18
C LYS A 208 3.01 10.48 9.99
N ARG A 209 4.12 9.97 10.52
CA ARG A 209 5.10 10.77 11.24
C ARG A 209 5.61 11.94 10.39
N TRP A 210 5.96 11.68 9.14
CA TRP A 210 6.39 12.71 8.21
C TRP A 210 5.31 13.77 7.96
N SER A 211 4.05 13.35 7.78
CA SER A 211 2.95 14.27 7.55
C SER A 211 2.76 15.25 8.71
N GLU A 212 2.95 14.76 9.94
CA GLU A 212 2.90 15.57 11.16
C GLU A 212 4.11 16.50 11.27
N GLU A 213 5.33 15.97 11.10
CA GLU A 213 6.58 16.73 11.16
C GLU A 213 6.65 17.86 10.11
N LYS A 214 6.09 17.64 8.93
CA LYS A 214 6.09 18.60 7.83
C LYS A 214 4.80 19.40 7.71
N ALA A 215 3.86 19.24 8.64
CA ALA A 215 2.54 19.86 8.60
C ALA A 215 1.84 19.67 7.24
N VAL A 216 1.98 18.49 6.65
CA VAL A 216 1.25 18.07 5.45
C VAL A 216 -0.04 17.41 5.92
N PRO A 217 -1.23 17.91 5.55
CA PRO A 217 -2.49 17.29 5.95
C PRO A 217 -2.53 15.82 5.51
N TRP A 218 -2.90 14.94 6.42
CA TRP A 218 -3.11 13.53 6.11
C TRP A 218 -4.32 13.37 5.19
N ARG A 219 -4.16 12.77 4.02
CA ARG A 219 -5.22 12.71 3.00
C ARG A 219 -5.74 11.30 2.78
N THR A 220 -7.06 11.13 2.73
CA THR A 220 -7.69 9.86 2.35
C THR A 220 -7.38 9.47 0.90
N VAL A 221 -7.16 10.45 0.01
CA VAL A 221 -6.81 10.22 -1.41
C VAL A 221 -5.43 9.60 -1.63
N TRP A 222 -4.59 9.51 -0.58
CA TRP A 222 -3.34 8.75 -0.63
C TRP A 222 -3.56 7.24 -0.70
N PHE A 223 -4.80 6.79 -0.49
CA PHE A 223 -5.19 5.41 -0.54
C PHE A 223 -6.10 5.21 -1.74
N LEU A 224 -5.79 4.21 -2.56
CA LEU A 224 -6.61 3.86 -3.70
C LEU A 224 -7.92 3.23 -3.23
N GLU A 225 -9.01 3.62 -3.88
CA GLU A 225 -10.27 2.89 -3.85
C GLU A 225 -10.10 1.59 -4.64
N SER A 226 -10.66 0.48 -4.16
CA SER A 226 -10.41 -0.86 -4.73
C SER A 226 -10.74 -0.98 -6.22
N GLU A 227 -11.66 -0.16 -6.75
CA GLU A 227 -11.98 -0.13 -8.19
C GLU A 227 -10.85 0.49 -9.04
N GLN A 228 -10.08 1.42 -8.48
CA GLN A 228 -8.88 1.95 -9.13
C GLN A 228 -7.74 0.94 -9.16
N VAL A 229 -7.68 -0.02 -8.24
CA VAL A 229 -6.71 -1.12 -8.32
C VAL A 229 -7.09 -2.09 -9.43
N ALA A 230 -8.38 -2.37 -9.62
CA ALA A 230 -8.85 -3.18 -10.74
C ALA A 230 -8.63 -2.46 -12.09
N THR A 231 -8.94 -1.18 -12.19
CA THR A 231 -8.70 -0.39 -13.42
C THR A 231 -7.24 0.02 -13.63
N GLN A 232 -6.38 0.08 -12.60
CA GLN A 232 -4.92 0.21 -12.78
C GLN A 232 -4.26 -1.15 -13.09
N SER A 233 -4.85 -2.26 -12.65
CA SER A 233 -4.45 -3.61 -13.07
C SER A 233 -5.00 -3.98 -14.45
N LEU A 234 -6.06 -3.30 -14.92
CA LEU A 234 -6.67 -3.44 -16.26
C LEU A 234 -6.50 -2.18 -17.13
N GLY A 235 -5.62 -1.26 -16.75
CA GLY A 235 -5.54 0.06 -17.39
C GLY A 235 -4.42 0.91 -16.82
N THR A 236 -3.17 0.49 -17.09
CA THR A 236 -2.13 1.28 -17.75
C THR A 236 -0.97 0.34 -18.06
N ALA A 237 -1.16 -0.54 -19.05
CA ALA A 237 -0.04 -0.77 -19.95
C ALA A 237 0.17 0.56 -20.71
N PRO A 238 1.42 1.01 -20.93
CA PRO A 238 1.64 2.06 -21.92
C PRO A 238 1.00 1.59 -23.22
N GLY A 239 0.18 2.46 -23.82
CA GLY A 239 -0.37 2.21 -25.14
C GLY A 239 0.76 1.79 -26.09
N PRO A 240 0.55 0.77 -26.93
CA PRO A 240 1.60 0.24 -27.76
C PRO A 240 1.91 1.21 -28.90
N THR A 241 3.06 1.89 -28.85
CA THR A 241 3.92 1.86 -30.03
C THR A 241 4.42 0.42 -30.15
N GLY A 242 3.69 -0.42 -30.88
CA GLY A 242 4.08 -1.80 -31.14
C GLY A 242 2.98 -2.85 -30.99
N ALA A 243 1.73 -2.57 -31.38
CA ALA A 243 0.75 -3.63 -31.62
C ALA A 243 1.03 -4.41 -32.92
N SER A 244 2.05 -3.99 -33.69
CA SER A 244 2.54 -4.64 -34.90
C SER A 244 3.44 -5.86 -34.62
N ASN A 245 4.18 -5.89 -33.52
CA ASN A 245 5.34 -6.78 -33.44
C ASN A 245 5.05 -8.27 -33.21
N VAL A 246 3.89 -8.65 -32.65
CA VAL A 246 3.63 -10.08 -32.40
C VAL A 246 3.03 -10.75 -33.63
N GLN A 247 2.08 -10.11 -34.30
CA GLN A 247 1.54 -10.60 -35.58
C GLN A 247 2.58 -10.53 -36.70
N ASP A 248 3.40 -9.47 -36.76
CA ASP A 248 4.49 -9.38 -37.74
C ASP A 248 5.61 -10.39 -37.44
N PHE A 249 5.85 -10.72 -36.16
CA PHE A 249 6.76 -11.80 -35.77
C PHE A 249 6.25 -13.16 -36.23
N PHE A 250 4.98 -13.50 -36.01
CA PHE A 250 4.41 -14.76 -36.48
C PHE A 250 4.31 -14.83 -38.01
N ALA A 251 4.04 -13.71 -38.68
CA ALA A 251 4.06 -13.62 -40.15
C ALA A 251 5.48 -13.81 -40.71
N ALA A 252 6.51 -13.21 -40.09
CA ALA A 252 7.91 -13.40 -40.48
C ALA A 252 8.41 -14.83 -40.18
N LEU A 253 7.95 -15.45 -39.08
CA LEU A 253 8.28 -16.84 -38.72
C LEU A 253 7.68 -17.84 -39.74
N ALA A 254 6.46 -17.57 -40.23
CA ALA A 254 5.78 -18.39 -41.23
C ALA A 254 6.42 -18.31 -42.62
N VAL A 255 7.15 -17.23 -42.93
CA VAL A 255 7.89 -17.08 -44.19
C VAL A 255 9.21 -17.87 -44.18
N VAL A 256 9.79 -18.12 -43.00
CA VAL A 256 11.11 -18.75 -42.85
C VAL A 256 11.04 -20.25 -42.58
N LEU A 257 10.00 -20.73 -41.88
CA LEU A 257 9.87 -22.13 -41.51
C LEU A 257 9.08 -22.92 -42.56
N LYS A 258 9.71 -23.94 -43.17
CA LYS A 258 9.01 -24.91 -44.00
C LYS A 258 8.26 -25.89 -43.11
N GLU A 259 7.15 -26.42 -43.63
CA GLU A 259 6.18 -27.27 -42.92
C GLU A 259 6.79 -28.48 -42.18
N GLY A 260 7.98 -28.94 -42.61
CA GLY A 260 8.74 -30.01 -41.95
C GLY A 260 9.51 -29.61 -40.68
N ASP A 261 9.77 -28.33 -40.44
CA ASP A 261 10.53 -27.84 -39.28
C ASP A 261 9.63 -27.54 -38.07
N LEU A 262 8.35 -27.24 -38.31
CA LEU A 262 7.34 -27.02 -37.26
C LEU A 262 7.05 -28.29 -36.44
N ALA A 263 7.30 -29.47 -36.99
CA ALA A 263 7.09 -30.74 -36.30
C ALA A 263 8.21 -31.12 -35.31
N ARG A 264 9.35 -30.41 -35.31
CA ARG A 264 10.54 -30.77 -34.50
C ARG A 264 10.81 -29.84 -33.31
N ILE A 265 10.02 -28.78 -33.12
CA ILE A 265 10.19 -27.85 -32.00
C ILE A 265 9.26 -28.25 -30.84
N SER A 266 9.75 -29.11 -29.94
CA SER A 266 9.08 -29.43 -28.65
C SER A 266 9.52 -28.48 -27.53
N ILE A 267 9.51 -27.17 -27.81
CA ILE A 267 9.73 -26.14 -26.79
C ILE A 267 8.62 -25.11 -26.94
N PRO A 268 7.91 -24.73 -25.86
CA PRO A 268 6.90 -23.68 -25.91
C PRO A 268 7.49 -22.40 -26.52
N LEU A 269 6.90 -21.93 -27.61
CA LEU A 269 7.37 -20.77 -28.39
C LEU A 269 7.51 -19.49 -27.54
N ASP A 270 6.74 -19.42 -26.46
CA ASP A 270 6.76 -18.34 -25.46
C ASP A 270 8.13 -18.19 -24.77
N LEU A 271 8.87 -19.28 -24.60
CA LEU A 271 10.21 -19.28 -24.00
C LEU A 271 11.28 -18.79 -24.97
N VAL A 272 11.11 -19.08 -26.27
CA VAL A 272 12.03 -18.64 -27.32
C VAL A 272 11.92 -17.13 -27.54
N ALA A 273 10.69 -16.59 -27.55
CA ALA A 273 10.45 -15.15 -27.66
C ALA A 273 11.05 -14.36 -26.47
N LYS A 274 10.93 -14.89 -25.25
CA LYS A 274 11.53 -14.27 -24.05
C LYS A 274 13.05 -14.23 -24.09
N ALA A 275 13.69 -15.32 -24.54
CA ALA A 275 15.14 -15.43 -24.60
C ALA A 275 15.78 -14.45 -25.60
N TRP A 276 15.06 -14.08 -26.66
CA TRP A 276 15.58 -13.18 -27.68
C TRP A 276 15.41 -11.70 -27.33
N SER A 277 14.32 -11.32 -26.64
CA SER A 277 14.12 -9.93 -26.16
C SER A 277 15.18 -9.47 -25.14
N GLN A 278 15.89 -10.41 -24.51
CA GLN A 278 16.95 -10.10 -23.55
C GLN A 278 18.34 -9.96 -24.18
N ARG A 279 18.46 -10.11 -25.50
CA ARG A 279 19.75 -10.10 -26.21
C ARG A 279 19.93 -8.92 -27.17
N SER A 280 18.97 -8.01 -27.24
CA SER A 280 19.01 -6.75 -27.99
C SER A 280 18.99 -5.57 -27.03
#